data_AF-C0CTY0-F1
#
_entry.id   AF-C0CTY0-F1
#
_cell.length_a   1.000
_cell.length_b   1.000
_cell.length_c   1.000
_cell.angle_alpha   90.00
_cell.angle_beta   90.00
_cell.angle_gamma   90.00
#
_symmetry.space_group_name_H-M   'P 1'
#
loop_
_entity.id
_entity.type
_entity.pdbx_description
1 polymer ?
#
loop_
_entity_poly.entity_id
_entity_poly.type
_entity_poly.pdbx_seq_one_letter_code
_entity_poly.pdbx_strand_id
1 'polypeptide(L)'
;MDDKCIMENLLLTTKGVCDLYMHGTIESSTQNVHQTFDQALNDSLCMQDDIYKKMSAKGWYTMEQAEQEKIQKVKNKFAGM
;
A
#
# COMPACT_ATOMS: atom_id res chain seq x y z
N MET A 1 -22.59 6.93 8.21
CA MET A 1 -21.26 6.41 7.84
C MET A 1 -20.39 6.59 9.08
N ASP A 2 -19.85 5.51 9.64
CA ASP A 2 -18.99 5.60 10.84
C ASP A 2 -17.54 5.94 10.46
N ASP A 3 -16.75 6.38 11.45
CA ASP A 3 -15.35 6.80 11.25
C ASP A 3 -14.49 5.69 10.65
N LYS A 4 -14.78 4.42 10.96
CA LYS A 4 -14.03 3.28 10.42
C LYS A 4 -14.30 3.15 8.92
N CYS A 5 -15.56 3.21 8.50
CA CYS A 5 -15.97 3.18 7.10
C CYS A 5 -15.39 4.37 6.31
N ILE A 6 -15.36 5.57 6.90
CA ILE A 6 -14.73 6.74 6.28
C ILE A 6 -13.23 6.48 6.07
N MET A 7 -12.52 5.99 7.09
CA MET A 7 -11.10 5.70 6.99
C MET A 7 -10.77 4.55 6.04
N GLU A 8 -11.62 3.51 5.97
CA GLU A 8 -11.51 2.44 4.98
C GLU A 8 -11.67 2.98 3.55
N ASN A 9 -12.65 3.86 3.32
CA ASN A 9 -12.80 4.52 2.02
C ASN A 9 -11.55 5.36 1.67
N LEU A 10 -11.03 6.14 2.61
CA LEU A 10 -9.80 6.91 2.39
C LEU A 10 -8.60 6.00 2.05
N LEU A 11 -8.46 4.87 2.76
CA LEU A 11 -7.40 3.89 2.50
C LEU A 11 -7.53 3.29 1.10
N LEU A 12 -8.74 2.87 0.70
CA LEU A 12 -9.01 2.28 -0.61
C LEU A 12 -8.79 3.28 -1.75
N THR A 13 -9.25 4.52 -1.58
CA THR A 13 -9.01 5.59 -2.56
C THR A 13 -7.52 5.86 -2.71
N THR A 14 -6.78 5.96 -1.60
CA THR A 14 -5.34 6.24 -1.65
C THR A 14 -4.58 5.10 -2.34
N LYS A 15 -4.94 3.83 -2.06
CA LYS A 15 -4.39 2.67 -2.79
C LYS A 15 -4.62 2.75 -4.30
N GLY A 16 -5.85 3.07 -4.72
CA GLY A 16 -6.17 3.22 -6.14
C GLY A 16 -5.37 4.33 -6.82
N VAL A 17 -5.10 5.42 -6.10
CA VAL A 17 -4.26 6.52 -6.58
C VAL A 17 -2.79 6.10 -6.67
N CYS A 18 -2.26 5.38 -5.68
CA CYS A 18 -0.91 4.81 -5.74
C CYS A 18 -0.73 3.89 -6.95
N ASP A 19 -1.66 2.97 -7.20
CA ASP A 19 -1.62 2.08 -8.36
C ASP A 19 -1.63 2.89 -9.67
N LEU A 20 -2.51 3.87 -9.78
CA LEU A 20 -2.60 4.75 -10.95
C LEU A 20 -1.29 5.50 -11.19
N TYR A 21 -0.70 6.10 -10.15
CA TYR A 21 0.54 6.85 -10.28
C TYR A 21 1.74 5.95 -10.54
N MET A 22 1.79 4.74 -9.99
CA MET A 22 2.80 3.74 -10.35
C MET A 22 2.75 3.43 -11.85
N HIS A 23 1.57 3.11 -12.38
CA HIS A 23 1.38 2.89 -13.82
C HIS A 23 1.78 4.12 -14.64
N GLY A 24 1.34 5.31 -14.21
CA GLY A 24 1.70 6.58 -14.83
C GLY A 24 3.22 6.81 -14.89
N THR A 25 3.96 6.54 -13.80
CA THR A 25 5.41 6.66 -13.75
C THR A 25 6.08 5.69 -14.72
N ILE A 26 5.65 4.43 -14.78
CA ILE A 26 6.25 3.40 -15.65
C ILE A 26 5.99 3.67 -17.13
N GLU A 27 4.77 4.13 -17.47
CA GLU A 27 4.30 4.23 -18.86
C GLU A 27 4.54 5.60 -19.48
N SER A 28 4.96 6.60 -18.70
CA SER A 28 5.24 7.95 -19.19
C SER A 28 6.47 8.02 -20.07
N SER A 29 6.29 8.50 -21.30
CA SER A 29 7.37 8.65 -22.29
C SER A 29 8.19 9.94 -22.16
N THR A 30 7.69 10.92 -21.39
CA THR A 30 8.33 12.22 -21.22
C THR A 30 8.77 12.42 -19.78
N GLN A 31 9.97 12.98 -19.60
CA GLN A 31 10.60 13.10 -18.28
C GLN A 31 9.79 13.95 -17.30
N ASN A 32 9.17 15.04 -17.77
CA ASN A 32 8.33 15.90 -16.95
C ASN A 32 7.08 15.17 -16.43
N VAL A 33 6.42 14.37 -17.28
CA VAL A 33 5.22 13.62 -16.89
C VAL A 33 5.61 12.46 -15.96
N HIS A 34 6.72 11.77 -16.26
CA HIS A 34 7.28 10.75 -15.38
C HIS A 34 7.57 11.30 -13.97
N GLN A 35 8.30 12.43 -13.87
CA GLN A 35 8.58 13.08 -12.59
C GLN A 35 7.33 13.52 -11.85
N THR A 36 6.29 13.96 -12.58
CA THR A 36 5.02 14.37 -11.97
C THR A 36 4.32 13.17 -11.32
N PHE A 37 4.24 12.03 -12.02
CA PHE A 37 3.68 10.81 -11.44
C PHE A 37 4.54 10.23 -10.32
N ASP A 38 5.86 10.26 -10.44
CA ASP A 38 6.78 9.77 -9.41
C ASP A 38 6.66 10.57 -8.11
N GLN A 39 6.61 11.90 -8.21
CA GLN A 39 6.38 12.75 -7.04
C GLN A 39 5.00 12.48 -6.41
N ALA A 40 3.95 12.44 -7.23
CA ALA A 40 2.60 12.19 -6.75
C ALA A 40 2.44 10.79 -6.12
N LEU A 41 3.14 9.79 -6.64
CA LEU A 41 3.22 8.45 -6.07
C LEU A 41 3.87 8.49 -4.69
N ASN A 42 5.04 9.13 -4.55
CA ASN A 42 5.73 9.24 -3.26
C ASN A 42 4.86 9.95 -2.21
N ASP A 43 4.20 11.04 -2.56
CA ASP A 43 3.30 11.76 -1.65
C ASP A 43 2.09 10.89 -1.25
N SER A 44 1.54 10.13 -2.19
CA SER A 44 0.41 9.22 -1.94
C SER A 44 0.79 8.04 -1.06
N LEU A 45 2.01 7.50 -1.21
CA LEU A 45 2.54 6.44 -0.35
C LEU A 45 2.69 6.91 1.09
N CYS A 46 3.21 8.12 1.31
CA CYS A 46 3.28 8.74 2.64
C CYS A 46 1.88 8.90 3.25
N MET A 47 0.90 9.37 2.47
CA MET A 47 -0.48 9.51 2.91
C MET A 47 -1.12 8.16 3.28
N GLN A 48 -0.88 7.12 2.46
CA GLN A 48 -1.39 5.77 2.70
C GLN A 48 -0.83 5.20 4.01
N ASP A 49 0.47 5.38 4.26
CA ASP A 49 1.14 4.95 5.50
C ASP A 49 0.54 5.64 6.74
N ASP A 50 0.31 6.96 6.67
CA ASP A 50 -0.33 7.71 7.76
C ASP A 50 -1.76 7.25 8.04
N ILE A 51 -2.55 6.97 7.00
CA ILE A 51 -3.90 6.39 7.14
C ILE A 51 -3.79 5.02 7.83
N TYR A 52 -2.86 4.18 7.37
CA TYR A 52 -2.65 2.84 7.93
C TYR A 52 -2.28 2.87 9.41
N LYS A 53 -1.35 3.76 9.79
CA LYS A 53 -0.95 3.99 11.19
C LYS A 53 -2.13 4.44 12.05
N LYS A 54 -2.95 5.39 11.56
CA LYS A 54 -4.13 5.87 12.28
C LYS A 54 -5.19 4.79 12.48
N MET A 55 -5.46 4.00 11.44
CA MET A 55 -6.42 2.89 11.53
C MET A 55 -5.92 1.78 12.46
N SER A 56 -4.63 1.43 12.37
CA SER A 56 -3.98 0.46 13.25
C SER A 56 -4.02 0.91 14.71
N ALA A 57 -3.70 2.17 15.01
CA ALA A 57 -3.72 2.73 16.36
C ALA A 57 -5.13 2.70 17.01
N LYS A 58 -6.18 2.73 16.19
CA LYS A 58 -7.58 2.60 16.64
C LYS A 58 -8.07 1.15 16.69
N GLY A 59 -7.22 0.17 16.38
CA GLY A 59 -7.58 -1.25 16.32
C GLY A 59 -8.49 -1.61 15.15
N TRP A 60 -8.60 -0.74 14.14
CA TRP A 60 -9.46 -0.96 12.97
C TRP A 60 -8.79 -1.79 11.88
N TYR A 61 -7.46 -1.88 11.92
CA TYR A 61 -6.67 -2.70 11.02
C TYR A 61 -5.78 -3.63 11.84
N THR A 62 -6.10 -4.91 11.84
CA THR A 62 -5.26 -5.95 12.44
C THR A 62 -4.26 -6.44 11.41
N MET A 63 -2.97 -6.24 11.68
CA MET A 63 -1.94 -6.97 10.95
C MET A 63 -2.02 -8.43 11.39
N GLU A 64 -2.53 -9.31 10.52
CA GLU A 64 -2.34 -10.75 10.70
C GLU A 64 -0.84 -11.03 10.61
N GLN A 65 -0.23 -11.38 11.75
CA GLN A 65 1.09 -11.97 11.71
C GLN A 65 0.96 -13.33 11.03
N ALA A 66 1.67 -13.52 9.92
CA ALA A 66 1.74 -14.83 9.30
C ALA A 66 2.27 -15.84 10.33
N GLU A 67 1.50 -16.90 10.57
CA GLU A 67 1.91 -17.97 11.49
C GLU A 67 3.32 -18.47 11.12
N GLN A 68 4.21 -18.56 12.10
CA GLN A 68 5.59 -18.98 11.88
C GLN A 68 5.69 -20.33 11.14
N GLU A 69 4.77 -21.27 11.39
CA GLU A 69 4.71 -22.53 10.65
C GLU A 69 4.47 -22.33 9.15
N LYS A 70 3.59 -21.41 8.74
CA LYS A 70 3.34 -21.09 7.33
C LYS A 70 4.59 -20.48 6.70
N ILE A 71 5.29 -19.59 7.40
CA ILE A 71 6.55 -19.02 6.96
C ILE A 71 7.61 -20.12 6.78
N GLN A 72 7.76 -21.01 7.77
CA GLN A 72 8.75 -22.08 7.72
C GLN A 72 8.46 -23.09 6.61
N LYS A 73 7.18 -23.43 6.38
CA LYS A 73 6.74 -24.32 5.29
C LYS A 73 7.08 -23.74 3.92
N VAL A 74 6.83 -22.45 3.70
CA VAL A 74 7.19 -21.76 2.45
C VAL A 74 8.70 -21.69 2.29
N LYS A 75 9.43 -21.29 3.34
CA LYS A 75 10.90 -21.25 3.33
C LYS A 75 11.50 -22.60 2.93
N ASN A 76 11.04 -23.69 3.54
CA ASN A 76 11.52 -25.04 3.23
C ASN A 76 11.14 -25.49 1.81
N LYS A 77 9.95 -25.11 1.30
CA LYS A 77 9.51 -25.44 -0.06
C LYS A 77 10.42 -24.86 -1.14
N PHE A 78 10.98 -23.67 -0.90
CA PHE A 78 11.83 -22.95 -1.86
C PHE A 78 13.34 -23.03 -1.56
N ALA A 79 13.75 -23.61 -0.42
CA ALA A 79 15.17 -23.74 -0.05
C ALA A 79 15.97 -24.74 -0.91
N GLY A 80 15.32 -25.50 -1.79
CA GLY A 80 15.94 -26.49 -2.68
C GLY A 80 15.65 -26.28 -4.17
N MET A 81 15.14 -25.11 -4.56
CA MET A 81 15.11 -24.64 -5.95
C MET A 81 16.37 -23.84 -6.25
#